data_AF-A0A524NJV9-F1
#
_entry.id   AF-A0A524NJV9-F1
#
_cell.length_a   1.000
_cell.length_b   1.000
_cell.length_c   1.000
_cell.angle_alpha   90.00
_cell.angle_beta   90.00
_cell.angle_gamma   90.00
#
_symmetry.space_group_name_H-M   'P 1'
#
loop_
_entity.id
_entity.type
_entity.pdbx_description
1 polymer ?
#
loop_
_entity_poly.entity_id
_entity_poly.type
_entity_poly.pdbx_seq_one_letter_code
_entity_poly.pdbx_strand_id
1 'polypeptide(L)'
;MKRTHAILLSIAFSLLTILPAALPSGSVYAQTSGYTIDKVDHQVQIMYSGHVVIIDTIHVSGQVTDGFMIGLPYKYSADVLKGIAYDNTHFYQMNLGVQLGETSGLYGATVDFNGNTPSVFTVAFVLSNQVITEQDNGFDTLDFPAYPSLTKEAGVCNVTIAFPSAPTTITITKNDGTISDAVYTKTNLSAYTNSPASASFQVPSGTLQLTTISNLDRQITIDPTGKT
;
A
#
# COMPACT_ATOMS: atom_id res chain seq x y z
N MET A 1 -32.85 -64.58 -10.53
CA MET A 1 -32.21 -63.69 -9.53
C MET A 1 -31.17 -62.76 -10.18
N LYS A 2 -31.54 -61.90 -11.14
CA LYS A 2 -30.61 -60.93 -11.78
C LYS A 2 -31.19 -59.53 -12.06
N ARG A 3 -32.43 -59.24 -11.63
CA ARG A 3 -33.12 -57.97 -11.94
C ARG A 3 -33.41 -57.08 -10.73
N THR A 4 -33.25 -57.58 -9.50
CA THR A 4 -33.53 -56.80 -8.28
C THR A 4 -32.33 -56.03 -7.73
N HIS A 5 -31.12 -56.29 -8.22
CA HIS A 5 -29.91 -55.61 -7.72
C HIS A 5 -29.55 -54.33 -8.50
N ALA A 6 -30.11 -54.15 -9.70
CA ALA A 6 -29.84 -52.96 -10.52
C ALA A 6 -30.64 -51.72 -10.08
N ILE A 7 -31.82 -51.93 -9.46
CA ILE A 7 -32.73 -50.82 -9.06
C ILE A 7 -32.30 -50.20 -7.72
N LEU A 8 -31.69 -50.98 -6.82
CA LEU A 8 -31.18 -50.48 -5.55
C LEU A 8 -29.91 -49.64 -5.68
N LEU A 9 -29.08 -49.88 -6.71
CA LEU A 9 -27.88 -49.08 -6.94
C LEU A 9 -28.20 -47.68 -7.53
N SER A 10 -29.31 -47.53 -8.26
CA SER A 10 -29.70 -46.24 -8.85
C SER A 10 -30.31 -45.25 -7.86
N ILE A 11 -30.89 -45.73 -6.74
CA ILE A 11 -31.45 -44.85 -5.69
C ILE A 11 -30.34 -44.32 -4.76
N ALA A 12 -29.26 -45.08 -4.57
CA ALA A 12 -28.12 -44.62 -3.77
C ALA A 12 -27.29 -43.52 -4.45
N PHE A 13 -27.26 -43.47 -5.79
CA PHE A 13 -26.48 -42.47 -6.54
C PHE A 13 -27.24 -41.16 -6.80
N SER A 14 -28.57 -41.13 -6.60
CA SER A 14 -29.40 -39.94 -6.82
C SER A 14 -29.64 -39.09 -5.56
N LEU A 15 -29.20 -39.56 -4.38
CA LEU A 15 -29.27 -38.79 -3.13
C LEU A 15 -28.02 -37.94 -2.85
N LEU A 16 -26.96 -38.03 -3.67
CA LEU A 16 -25.71 -37.27 -3.46
C LEU A 16 -25.64 -35.93 -4.20
N THR A 17 -26.65 -35.54 -4.97
CA THR A 17 -26.60 -34.34 -5.83
C THR A 17 -27.50 -33.19 -5.38
N ILE A 18 -28.12 -33.27 -4.20
CA ILE A 18 -28.99 -32.20 -3.68
C ILE A 18 -28.45 -31.73 -2.33
N LEU A 19 -27.28 -31.08 -2.35
CA LEU A 19 -26.89 -30.16 -1.30
C LEU A 19 -25.99 -29.08 -1.90
N PRO A 20 -26.54 -28.03 -2.53
CA PRO A 20 -25.84 -26.76 -2.46
C PRO A 20 -25.91 -26.37 -0.99
N ALA A 21 -24.75 -26.42 -0.33
CA ALA A 21 -24.55 -25.86 0.98
C ALA A 21 -25.21 -24.47 1.00
N ALA A 22 -26.25 -24.32 1.82
CA ALA A 22 -26.55 -23.04 2.43
C ALA A 22 -25.35 -22.73 3.32
N LEU A 23 -24.25 -22.29 2.69
CA LEU A 23 -23.27 -21.50 3.39
C LEU A 23 -24.07 -20.31 3.92
N PRO A 24 -24.05 -20.01 5.22
CA PRO A 24 -24.39 -18.68 5.64
C PRO A 24 -23.38 -17.80 4.88
N SER A 25 -23.82 -17.18 3.79
CA SER A 25 -23.23 -15.93 3.37
C SER A 25 -23.31 -15.08 4.63
N GLY A 26 -22.17 -14.98 5.32
CA GLY A 26 -22.02 -14.04 6.41
C GLY A 26 -22.61 -12.76 5.86
N SER A 27 -23.62 -12.25 6.56
CA SER A 27 -24.15 -10.93 6.26
C SER A 27 -22.95 -10.00 6.24
N VAL A 28 -22.50 -9.62 5.04
CA VAL A 28 -21.54 -8.55 4.86
C VAL A 28 -22.30 -7.36 5.40
N TYR A 29 -21.97 -6.98 6.63
CA TYR A 29 -22.27 -5.64 7.08
C TYR A 29 -21.52 -4.75 6.11
N ALA A 30 -22.21 -4.26 5.08
CA ALA A 30 -21.91 -2.96 4.54
C ALA A 30 -22.15 -1.98 5.68
N GLN A 31 -21.19 -1.87 6.60
CA GLN A 31 -21.12 -0.73 7.48
C GLN A 31 -21.09 0.45 6.52
N THR A 32 -22.22 1.17 6.44
CA THR A 32 -22.22 2.59 6.11
C THR A 32 -21.26 3.23 7.09
N SER A 33 -19.99 3.23 6.71
CA SER A 33 -18.92 3.83 7.48
C SER A 33 -19.29 5.27 7.75
N GLY A 34 -19.15 5.69 9.00
CA GLY A 34 -19.41 7.06 9.40
C GLY A 34 -18.44 8.09 8.81
N TYR A 35 -17.68 7.76 7.77
CA TYR A 35 -16.73 8.66 7.12
C TYR A 35 -16.61 8.48 5.60
N THR A 36 -16.19 9.56 4.94
CA THR A 36 -15.77 9.62 3.53
C THR A 36 -14.30 10.02 3.43
N ILE A 37 -13.65 9.71 2.31
CA ILE A 37 -12.32 10.20 1.98
C ILE A 37 -12.48 11.23 0.86
N ASP A 38 -12.33 12.50 1.19
CA ASP A 38 -12.59 13.57 0.24
C ASP A 38 -11.38 13.76 -0.68
N LYS A 39 -10.18 13.66 -0.09
CA LYS A 39 -8.92 13.93 -0.76
C LYS A 39 -7.78 13.09 -0.19
N VAL A 40 -6.85 12.71 -1.06
CA VAL A 40 -5.53 12.22 -0.68
C VAL A 40 -4.46 13.03 -1.41
N ASP A 41 -3.47 13.50 -0.67
CA ASP A 41 -2.22 13.99 -1.23
C ASP A 41 -1.17 12.89 -1.06
N HIS A 42 -0.93 12.15 -2.16
CA HIS A 42 0.00 11.03 -2.26
C HIS A 42 1.35 11.54 -2.78
N GLN A 43 2.40 11.39 -1.99
CA GLN A 43 3.74 11.80 -2.37
C GLN A 43 4.68 10.59 -2.39
N VAL A 44 5.43 10.45 -3.48
CA VAL A 44 6.46 9.45 -3.65
C VAL A 44 7.80 10.17 -3.55
N GLN A 45 8.44 10.13 -2.39
CA GLN A 45 9.69 10.85 -2.15
C GLN A 45 10.88 9.91 -2.28
N ILE A 46 11.72 10.14 -3.28
CA ILE A 46 12.99 9.45 -3.46
C ILE A 46 14.04 10.17 -2.60
N MET A 47 14.70 9.44 -1.72
CA MET A 47 15.79 9.94 -0.91
C MET A 47 17.13 9.79 -1.63
N TYR A 48 18.13 10.54 -1.17
CA TYR A 48 19.50 10.47 -1.68
C TYR A 48 20.06 9.05 -1.77
N SER A 49 19.77 8.19 -0.79
CA SER A 49 20.25 6.80 -0.73
C SER A 49 19.45 5.81 -1.57
N GLY A 50 18.46 6.29 -2.33
CA GLY A 50 17.52 5.48 -3.12
C GLY A 50 16.34 4.91 -2.34
N HIS A 51 16.29 5.08 -1.02
CA HIS A 51 15.11 4.72 -0.24
C HIS A 51 13.93 5.59 -0.68
N VAL A 52 12.74 5.02 -0.67
CA VAL A 52 11.53 5.72 -1.10
C VAL A 52 10.59 5.85 0.07
N VAL A 53 10.06 7.06 0.30
CA VAL A 53 9.01 7.29 1.28
C VAL A 53 7.72 7.57 0.52
N ILE A 54 6.74 6.69 0.67
CA ILE A 54 5.36 6.92 0.23
C ILE A 54 4.66 7.65 1.35
N ILE A 55 4.14 8.85 1.11
CA ILE A 55 3.53 9.72 2.10
C ILE A 55 2.11 10.04 1.63
N ASP A 56 1.12 9.50 2.32
CA ASP A 56 -0.29 9.71 2.02
C ASP A 56 -0.90 10.62 3.08
N THR A 57 -1.20 11.86 2.73
CA THR A 57 -1.99 12.76 3.59
C THR A 57 -3.46 12.60 3.23
N ILE A 58 -4.22 12.03 4.16
CA ILE A 58 -5.62 11.68 4.00
C ILE A 58 -6.50 12.77 4.61
N HIS A 59 -7.49 13.23 3.85
CA HIS A 59 -8.53 14.14 4.32
C HIS A 59 -9.85 13.38 4.41
N VAL A 60 -10.37 13.25 5.63
CA VAL A 60 -11.62 12.53 5.90
C VAL A 60 -12.68 13.47 6.46
N SER A 61 -13.93 13.23 6.07
CA SER A 61 -15.11 13.80 6.70
C SER A 61 -15.83 12.72 7.48
N GLY A 62 -16.21 12.99 8.73
CA GLY A 62 -16.87 12.03 9.62
C GLY A 62 -15.93 11.35 10.62
N GLN A 63 -16.31 10.19 11.15
CA GLN A 63 -15.60 9.47 12.20
C GLN A 63 -15.19 8.08 11.74
N VAL A 64 -13.89 7.77 11.84
CA VAL A 64 -13.37 6.40 11.68
C VAL A 64 -13.38 5.73 13.06
N THR A 65 -14.20 4.68 13.22
CA THR A 65 -14.42 4.03 14.53
C THR A 65 -13.58 2.76 14.73
N ASP A 66 -13.26 2.05 13.64
CA ASP A 66 -12.67 0.71 13.68
C ASP A 66 -11.19 0.70 13.22
N GLY A 67 -10.53 1.85 13.37
CA GLY A 67 -9.20 2.10 12.80
C GLY A 67 -9.24 2.38 11.29
N PHE A 68 -8.18 2.99 10.78
CA PHE A 68 -8.07 3.32 9.35
C PHE A 68 -7.18 2.32 8.63
N MET A 69 -7.67 1.82 7.51
CA MET A 69 -6.97 0.81 6.71
C MET A 69 -6.49 1.42 5.39
N ILE A 70 -5.20 1.24 5.12
CA ILE A 70 -4.54 1.69 3.90
C ILE A 70 -3.48 0.67 3.51
N GLY A 71 -3.18 0.58 2.23
CA GLY A 71 -2.17 -0.34 1.75
C GLY A 71 -1.58 0.08 0.41
N LEU A 72 -0.87 -0.87 -0.17
CA LEU A 72 -0.21 -0.76 -1.46
C LEU A 72 -0.27 -2.14 -2.16
N PRO A 73 0.00 -2.23 -3.48
CA PRO A 73 0.11 -3.50 -4.17
C PRO A 73 1.09 -4.46 -3.49
N TYR A 74 0.69 -5.72 -3.30
CA TYR A 74 1.45 -6.70 -2.52
C TYR A 74 2.89 -6.92 -3.02
N LYS A 75 3.15 -6.66 -4.31
CA LYS A 75 4.50 -6.74 -4.90
C LYS A 75 5.55 -5.90 -4.16
N TYR A 76 5.17 -4.82 -3.49
CA TYR A 76 6.12 -3.97 -2.75
C TYR A 76 6.28 -4.37 -1.28
N SER A 77 5.56 -5.40 -0.81
CA SER A 77 5.55 -5.80 0.61
C SER A 77 6.94 -6.18 1.14
N ALA A 78 7.76 -6.84 0.30
CA ALA A 78 9.12 -7.22 0.64
C ALA A 78 10.05 -6.01 0.85
N ASP A 79 9.70 -4.86 0.27
CA ASP A 79 10.48 -3.64 0.35
C ASP A 79 10.03 -2.72 1.48
N VAL A 80 8.88 -2.96 2.12
CA VAL A 80 8.42 -2.15 3.24
C VAL A 80 9.32 -2.37 4.45
N LEU A 81 10.07 -1.33 4.81
CA LEU A 81 10.96 -1.31 5.98
C LEU A 81 10.27 -0.78 7.24
N LYS A 82 9.35 0.18 7.07
CA LYS A 82 8.67 0.86 8.18
C LYS A 82 7.35 1.49 7.75
N GLY A 83 6.39 1.51 8.67
CA GLY A 83 5.16 2.29 8.58
C GLY A 83 5.10 3.30 9.71
N ILE A 84 4.60 4.50 9.45
CA ILE A 84 4.37 5.55 10.44
C ILE A 84 3.04 6.20 10.14
N ALA A 85 2.23 6.45 11.16
CA ALA A 85 1.03 7.26 11.05
C ALA A 85 1.10 8.41 12.05
N TYR A 86 0.73 9.62 11.63
CA TYR A 86 0.79 10.81 12.47
C TYR A 86 -0.15 11.91 11.98
N ASP A 87 -0.44 12.87 12.85
CA ASP A 87 -0.97 14.18 12.50
C ASP A 87 -0.04 15.28 13.01
N ASN A 88 -0.52 16.51 13.09
CA ASN A 88 0.30 17.65 13.53
C ASN A 88 0.79 17.56 14.99
N THR A 89 0.17 16.74 15.83
CA THR A 89 0.41 16.69 17.28
C THR A 89 0.64 15.29 17.83
N HIS A 90 0.27 14.23 17.11
CA HIS A 90 0.29 12.84 17.59
C HIS A 90 0.92 11.88 16.58
N PHE A 91 1.58 10.86 17.12
CA PHE A 91 1.89 9.64 16.39
C PHE A 91 0.90 8.54 16.78
N TYR A 92 0.47 7.77 15.80
CA TYR A 92 -0.50 6.71 15.96
C TYR A 92 0.16 5.34 15.87
N GLN A 93 -0.39 4.37 16.59
CA GLN A 93 0.04 2.99 16.45
C GLN A 93 -0.39 2.47 15.07
N MET A 94 0.54 1.85 14.36
CA MET A 94 0.32 1.28 13.04
C MET A 94 0.74 -0.19 13.04
N ASN A 95 -0.15 -1.08 12.58
CA ASN A 95 0.17 -2.49 12.40
C ASN A 95 0.31 -2.78 10.90
N LEU A 96 1.47 -3.28 10.51
CA LEU A 96 1.80 -3.64 9.13
C LEU A 96 1.46 -5.09 8.81
N GLY A 97 1.31 -5.41 7.52
CA GLY A 97 1.12 -6.79 7.06
C GLY A 97 -0.26 -7.37 7.36
N VAL A 98 -1.26 -6.49 7.50
CA VAL A 98 -2.65 -6.90 7.68
C VAL A 98 -3.34 -7.07 6.33
N GLN A 99 -4.38 -7.89 6.28
CA GLN A 99 -5.20 -8.04 5.10
C GLN A 99 -6.03 -6.76 4.88
N LEU A 100 -6.07 -6.24 3.66
CA LEU A 100 -6.86 -5.05 3.32
C LEU A 100 -8.24 -5.48 2.79
N GLY A 101 -9.24 -5.55 3.67
CA GLY A 101 -10.57 -6.06 3.34
C GLY A 101 -10.53 -7.55 2.92
N GLU A 102 -11.41 -7.95 2.01
CA GLU A 102 -11.43 -9.33 1.46
C GLU A 102 -10.56 -9.47 0.20
N THR A 103 -9.80 -8.43 -0.16
CA THR A 103 -9.10 -8.35 -1.44
C THR A 103 -7.72 -9.01 -1.39
N SER A 104 -7.48 -9.98 -2.27
CA SER A 104 -6.14 -10.55 -2.47
C SER A 104 -5.23 -9.62 -3.30
N GLY A 105 -3.92 -9.68 -3.08
CA GLY A 105 -2.94 -8.92 -3.87
C GLY A 105 -2.61 -7.52 -3.36
N LEU A 106 -3.04 -7.17 -2.15
CA LEU A 106 -2.70 -5.93 -1.46
C LEU A 106 -1.97 -6.23 -0.14
N TYR A 107 -1.01 -5.39 0.20
CA TYR A 107 -0.37 -5.36 1.51
C TYR A 107 -0.94 -4.20 2.30
N GLY A 108 -1.63 -4.51 3.39
CA GLY A 108 -2.34 -3.55 4.21
C GLY A 108 -1.61 -3.16 5.48
N ALA A 109 -2.03 -2.01 6.01
CA ALA A 109 -1.73 -1.53 7.33
C ALA A 109 -3.00 -0.99 8.00
N THR A 110 -3.07 -1.12 9.32
CA THR A 110 -4.11 -0.51 10.15
C THR A 110 -3.51 0.57 11.05
N VAL A 111 -4.20 1.71 11.14
CA VAL A 111 -3.89 2.81 12.05
C VAL A 111 -4.94 2.85 13.14
N ASP A 112 -4.49 2.86 14.40
CA ASP A 112 -5.36 2.99 15.56
C ASP A 112 -5.37 4.44 16.08
N PHE A 113 -6.54 5.08 15.99
CA PHE A 113 -6.77 6.43 16.47
C PHE A 113 -7.30 6.50 17.91
N ASN A 114 -7.47 5.35 18.58
CA ASN A 114 -8.05 5.25 19.93
C ASN A 114 -9.40 6.00 20.04
N GLY A 115 -10.22 5.91 19.00
CA GLY A 115 -11.54 6.57 18.92
C GLY A 115 -11.52 8.06 18.61
N ASN A 116 -10.35 8.69 18.44
CA ASN A 116 -10.22 10.12 18.15
C ASN A 116 -9.58 10.35 16.79
N THR A 117 -10.34 10.08 15.74
CA THR A 117 -9.82 10.24 14.37
C THR A 117 -9.69 11.72 14.00
N PRO A 118 -8.50 12.18 13.60
CA PRO A 118 -8.34 13.53 13.06
C PRO A 118 -8.94 13.63 11.65
N SER A 119 -9.42 14.82 11.28
CA SER A 119 -9.92 15.07 9.92
C SER A 119 -8.82 15.03 8.86
N VAL A 120 -7.57 15.27 9.26
CA VAL A 120 -6.39 15.19 8.41
C VAL A 120 -5.28 14.45 9.16
N PHE A 121 -4.73 13.43 8.54
CA PHE A 121 -3.58 12.68 9.04
C PHE A 121 -2.73 12.17 7.89
N THR A 122 -1.52 11.74 8.21
CA THR A 122 -0.57 11.20 7.26
C THR A 122 -0.23 9.77 7.61
N VAL A 123 -0.18 8.90 6.59
CA VAL A 123 0.41 7.57 6.67
C VAL A 123 1.61 7.53 5.75
N ALA A 124 2.74 7.08 6.27
CA ALA A 124 3.97 6.97 5.52
C ALA A 124 4.50 5.53 5.52
N PHE A 125 4.86 5.02 4.35
CA PHE A 125 5.62 3.77 4.19
C PHE A 125 7.03 4.11 3.73
N VAL A 126 8.03 3.58 4.43
CA VAL A 126 9.43 3.63 4.01
C VAL A 126 9.75 2.33 3.30
N LEU A 127 10.16 2.45 2.04
CA LEU A 127 10.53 1.35 1.16
C LEU A 127 12.06 1.32 1.01
N SER A 128 12.58 0.10 0.85
CA SER A 128 13.98 -0.17 0.55
C SER A 128 14.39 0.49 -0.76
N ASN A 129 15.70 0.65 -0.98
CA ASN A 129 16.23 1.15 -2.25
C ASN A 129 16.14 0.14 -3.41
N GLN A 130 15.66 -1.08 -3.18
CA GLN A 130 15.51 -2.12 -4.21
C GLN A 130 14.38 -1.81 -5.20
N VAL A 131 13.53 -0.84 -4.87
CA VAL A 131 12.51 -0.33 -5.78
C VAL A 131 13.07 0.60 -6.86
N ILE A 132 14.37 0.92 -6.81
CA ILE A 132 15.07 1.69 -7.84
C ILE A 132 16.09 0.79 -8.54
N THR A 133 16.12 0.84 -9.87
CA THR A 133 17.12 0.17 -10.71
C THR A 133 17.83 1.19 -11.58
N GLU A 134 19.14 1.31 -11.38
CA GLU A 134 20.07 2.06 -12.25
C GLU A 134 20.16 1.40 -13.64
N GLN A 135 20.17 2.20 -14.70
CA GLN A 135 20.34 1.74 -16.09
C GLN A 135 21.65 2.27 -16.67
N ASP A 136 22.26 1.50 -17.57
CA ASP A 136 23.56 1.81 -18.19
C ASP A 136 23.59 3.11 -19.03
N ASN A 137 22.42 3.67 -19.36
CA ASN A 137 22.26 4.88 -20.17
C ASN A 137 22.10 6.16 -19.34
N GLY A 138 22.32 6.10 -18.01
CA GLY A 138 22.19 7.23 -17.09
C GLY A 138 20.74 7.55 -16.71
N PHE A 139 19.79 6.69 -17.05
CA PHE A 139 18.45 6.72 -16.48
C PHE A 139 18.36 5.80 -15.27
N ASP A 140 17.49 6.17 -14.36
CA ASP A 140 17.04 5.31 -13.28
C ASP A 140 15.58 4.93 -13.53
N THR A 141 15.19 3.77 -13.02
CA THR A 141 13.79 3.35 -13.01
C THR A 141 13.34 3.16 -11.57
N LEU A 142 12.24 3.80 -11.20
CA LEU A 142 11.54 3.60 -9.93
C LEU A 142 10.31 2.73 -10.18
N ASP A 143 10.14 1.67 -9.40
CA ASP A 143 8.91 0.89 -9.31
C ASP A 143 8.14 1.30 -8.04
N PHE A 144 6.91 1.77 -8.18
CA PHE A 144 6.18 2.38 -7.07
C PHE A 144 4.66 2.24 -7.21
N PRO A 145 3.89 2.27 -6.10
CA PRO A 145 2.44 2.38 -6.18
C PRO A 145 2.05 3.75 -6.75
N ALA A 146 1.32 3.82 -7.86
CA ALA A 146 0.82 5.10 -8.38
C ALA A 146 -0.22 5.75 -7.46
N TYR A 147 -0.93 4.94 -6.67
CA TYR A 147 -2.00 5.37 -5.77
C TYR A 147 -2.00 4.48 -4.51
N PRO A 148 -2.45 5.00 -3.36
CA PRO A 148 -2.69 4.18 -2.19
C PRO A 148 -3.89 3.24 -2.42
N SER A 149 -3.85 2.08 -1.77
CA SER A 149 -4.99 1.17 -1.69
C SER A 149 -5.81 1.50 -0.46
N LEU A 150 -7.00 2.08 -0.66
CA LEU A 150 -7.91 2.50 0.43
C LEU A 150 -9.11 1.56 0.52
N THR A 151 -9.69 1.37 1.69
CA THR A 151 -10.94 0.58 1.83
C THR A 151 -12.19 1.30 1.32
N LYS A 152 -12.05 2.57 0.95
CA LYS A 152 -13.11 3.43 0.41
C LYS A 152 -12.64 4.14 -0.84
N GLU A 153 -13.62 4.58 -1.62
CA GLU A 153 -13.37 5.53 -2.68
C GLU A 153 -12.86 6.85 -2.11
N ALA A 154 -11.88 7.45 -2.78
CA ALA A 154 -11.45 8.82 -2.51
C ALA A 154 -11.87 9.75 -3.64
N GLY A 155 -12.44 10.90 -3.30
CA GLY A 155 -12.92 11.87 -4.30
C GLY A 155 -11.82 12.34 -5.25
N VAL A 156 -10.65 12.68 -4.71
CA VAL A 156 -9.46 13.03 -5.51
C VAL A 156 -8.17 12.56 -4.86
N CYS A 157 -7.25 12.04 -5.66
CA CYS A 157 -5.89 11.72 -5.26
C CYS A 157 -4.92 12.56 -6.09
N ASN A 158 -4.25 13.52 -5.44
CA ASN A 158 -3.17 14.29 -6.04
C ASN A 158 -1.87 13.55 -5.80
N VAL A 159 -1.08 13.37 -6.85
CA VAL A 159 0.19 12.65 -6.79
C VAL A 159 1.33 13.58 -7.11
N THR A 160 2.38 13.54 -6.29
CA THR A 160 3.65 14.22 -6.55
C THR A 160 4.81 13.26 -6.36
N ILE A 161 5.71 13.17 -7.33
CA ILE A 161 6.98 12.47 -7.17
C ILE A 161 8.05 13.51 -6.86
N ALA A 162 8.69 13.37 -5.69
CA ALA A 162 9.73 14.26 -5.23
C ALA A 162 11.09 13.57 -5.35
N PHE A 163 12.02 14.23 -6.02
CA PHE A 163 13.38 13.76 -6.26
C PHE A 163 14.38 14.50 -5.35
N PRO A 164 15.56 13.92 -5.06
CA PRO A 164 16.62 14.62 -4.34
C PRO A 164 17.10 15.89 -5.04
N SER A 165 16.97 15.93 -6.36
CA SER A 165 17.18 17.10 -7.20
C SER A 165 16.21 17.05 -8.39
N ALA A 166 15.91 18.21 -8.99
CA ALA A 166 14.96 18.26 -10.11
C ALA A 166 15.44 17.36 -11.27
N PRO A 167 14.61 16.41 -11.76
CA PRO A 167 15.00 15.54 -12.84
C PRO A 167 15.08 16.32 -14.16
N THR A 168 16.03 15.97 -15.01
CA THR A 168 16.14 16.52 -16.37
C THR A 168 15.14 15.88 -17.32
N THR A 169 14.72 14.65 -17.03
CA THR A 169 13.71 13.91 -17.79
C THR A 169 12.95 13.02 -16.83
N ILE A 170 11.64 12.89 -17.05
CA ILE A 170 10.79 11.95 -16.34
C ILE A 170 9.71 11.42 -17.30
N THR A 171 9.42 10.13 -17.20
CA THR A 171 8.27 9.50 -17.82
C THR A 171 7.71 8.45 -16.87
N ILE A 172 6.44 8.59 -16.52
CA ILE A 172 5.72 7.68 -15.62
C ILE A 172 4.75 6.87 -16.47
N THR A 173 4.81 5.55 -16.33
CA THR A 173 3.84 4.61 -16.91
C THR A 173 3.07 3.93 -15.80
N LYS A 174 1.74 4.00 -15.89
CA LYS A 174 0.78 3.47 -14.92
C LYS A 174 -0.44 2.91 -15.65
N ASN A 175 -1.30 2.20 -14.93
CA ASN A 175 -2.44 1.48 -15.53
C ASN A 175 -3.40 2.39 -16.33
N ASP A 176 -3.49 3.67 -15.99
CA ASP A 176 -4.37 4.64 -16.67
C ASP A 176 -3.65 5.57 -17.65
N GLY A 177 -2.38 5.30 -17.98
CA GLY A 177 -1.67 5.94 -19.07
C GLY A 177 -0.20 6.27 -18.75
N THR A 178 0.38 7.07 -19.65
CA THR A 178 1.76 7.57 -19.54
C THR A 178 1.75 9.09 -19.42
N ILE A 179 2.59 9.63 -18.55
CA ILE A 179 2.76 11.08 -18.37
C ILE A 179 4.24 11.44 -18.26
N SER A 180 4.63 12.60 -18.78
CA SER A 180 5.99 13.14 -18.69
C SER A 180 6.06 14.31 -17.70
N ASP A 181 5.44 14.13 -16.54
CA ASP A 181 5.40 15.09 -15.44
C ASP A 181 5.51 14.32 -14.11
N ALA A 182 6.10 14.94 -13.09
CA ALA A 182 6.19 14.41 -11.74
C ALA A 182 4.90 14.63 -10.93
N VAL A 183 3.95 15.39 -11.47
CA VAL A 183 2.66 15.67 -10.84
C VAL A 183 1.51 15.15 -11.69
N TYR A 184 0.54 14.48 -11.07
CA TYR A 184 -0.69 14.07 -11.72
C TYR A 184 -1.83 13.89 -10.72
N THR A 185 -3.05 13.75 -11.22
CA THR A 185 -4.24 13.60 -10.38
C THR A 185 -5.11 12.44 -10.86
N LYS A 186 -5.78 11.77 -9.91
CA LYS A 186 -6.86 10.81 -10.18
C LYS A 186 -8.12 11.26 -9.45
N THR A 187 -9.21 11.44 -10.18
CA THR A 187 -10.53 11.64 -9.58
C THR A 187 -11.21 10.29 -9.37
N ASN A 188 -12.06 10.21 -8.34
CA ASN A 188 -12.83 9.01 -7.97
C ASN A 188 -11.94 7.76 -7.89
N LEU A 189 -10.89 7.83 -7.08
CA LEU A 189 -9.97 6.72 -6.86
C LEU A 189 -10.74 5.59 -6.19
N SER A 190 -10.93 4.48 -6.91
CA SER A 190 -11.74 3.36 -6.44
C SER A 190 -11.15 2.71 -5.17
N ALA A 191 -12.04 2.20 -4.32
CA ALA A 191 -11.63 1.36 -3.20
C ALA A 191 -10.80 0.16 -3.69
N TYR A 192 -9.83 -0.27 -2.88
CA TYR A 192 -8.93 -1.38 -3.14
C TYR A 192 -8.14 -1.26 -4.45
N THR A 193 -7.83 -0.04 -4.87
CA THR A 193 -7.01 0.20 -6.07
C THR A 193 -5.69 -0.55 -5.99
N ASN A 194 -5.43 -1.40 -6.97
CA ASN A 194 -4.17 -2.09 -7.18
C ASN A 194 -3.50 -1.51 -8.44
N SER A 195 -2.67 -0.48 -8.26
CA SER A 195 -2.06 0.25 -9.39
C SER A 195 -0.54 0.40 -9.23
N PRO A 196 0.23 -0.64 -9.59
CA PRO A 196 1.66 -0.51 -9.82
C PRO A 196 1.98 0.53 -10.91
N ALA A 197 3.11 1.20 -10.79
CA ALA A 197 3.62 2.12 -11.78
C ALA A 197 5.15 2.07 -11.85
N SER A 198 5.68 2.58 -12.96
CA SER A 198 7.11 2.74 -13.17
C SER A 198 7.42 4.16 -13.63
N ALA A 199 8.44 4.78 -13.05
CA ALA A 199 8.98 6.06 -13.50
C ALA A 199 10.38 5.84 -14.05
N SER A 200 10.61 6.22 -15.30
CA SER A 200 11.94 6.36 -15.88
C SER A 200 12.36 7.83 -15.76
N PHE A 201 13.51 8.09 -15.14
CA PHE A 201 13.94 9.47 -14.87
C PHE A 201 15.46 9.61 -14.95
N GLN A 202 15.92 10.86 -15.04
CA GLN A 202 17.33 11.19 -14.96
C GLN A 202 17.50 12.37 -13.99
N VAL A 203 18.41 12.21 -13.03
CA VAL A 203 18.81 13.27 -12.09
C VAL A 203 20.28 13.62 -12.28
N PRO A 204 20.71 14.85 -11.94
CA PRO A 204 22.11 15.23 -11.88
C PRO A 204 22.97 14.21 -11.12
N SER A 205 24.16 13.91 -11.66
CA SER A 205 25.11 12.97 -11.07
C SER A 205 25.43 13.33 -9.62
N GLY A 206 25.49 12.31 -8.76
CA GLY A 206 25.78 12.48 -7.34
C GLY A 206 24.62 13.00 -6.49
N THR A 207 23.42 13.20 -7.04
CA THR A 207 22.22 13.57 -6.26
C THR A 207 21.36 12.38 -5.83
N LEU A 208 21.56 11.23 -6.48
CA LEU A 208 21.06 9.92 -6.08
C LEU A 208 22.25 8.96 -6.04
N GLN A 209 22.36 8.19 -4.95
CA GLN A 209 23.39 7.18 -4.75
C GLN A 209 22.76 5.94 -4.11
N LEU A 210 22.52 4.91 -4.90
CA LEU A 210 21.99 3.64 -4.39
C LEU A 210 23.03 2.97 -3.50
N THR A 211 22.86 3.12 -2.19
CA THR A 211 23.81 2.59 -1.20
C THR A 211 23.17 1.46 -0.41
N THR A 212 23.82 0.30 -0.42
CA THR A 212 23.40 -0.88 0.34
C THR A 212 24.49 -1.27 1.34
N ILE A 213 24.14 -1.31 2.61
CA ILE A 213 25.01 -1.80 3.68
C ILE A 213 24.61 -3.25 3.94
N SER A 214 25.45 -4.20 3.52
CA SER A 214 25.17 -5.64 3.64
C SER A 214 25.27 -6.16 5.08
N ASN A 215 26.13 -5.55 5.89
CA ASN A 215 26.24 -5.82 7.32
C ASN A 215 26.64 -4.54 8.08
N LEU A 216 26.02 -4.30 9.23
CA LEU A 216 26.36 -3.24 10.16
C LEU A 216 26.58 -3.82 11.55
N ASP A 217 27.85 -4.04 11.90
CA ASP A 217 28.24 -4.45 13.25
C ASP A 217 28.52 -3.20 14.11
N ARG A 218 27.67 -2.95 15.11
CA ARG A 218 27.81 -1.81 16.02
C ARG A 218 28.26 -2.28 17.41
N GLN A 219 29.48 -1.93 17.81
CA GLN A 219 29.96 -2.09 19.18
C GLN A 219 29.70 -0.80 19.97
N ILE A 220 28.99 -0.90 21.09
CA ILE A 220 28.79 0.19 22.03
C ILE A 220 29.50 -0.19 23.33
N THR A 221 30.44 0.62 23.77
CA THR A 221 31.13 0.43 25.05
C THR A 221 30.67 1.52 26.00
N ILE A 222 30.20 1.14 27.19
CA ILE A 222 29.78 2.09 28.22
C ILE A 222 30.79 1.97 29.36
N ASP A 223 31.39 3.08 29.76
CA ASP A 223 32.30 3.11 30.89
C ASP A 223 31.54 3.07 32.24
N PRO A 224 32.23 2.79 33.37
CA PRO A 224 31.60 2.76 34.69
C PRO A 224 30.96 4.09 35.15
N THR A 225 31.24 5.20 34.45
CA THR A 225 30.62 6.51 34.72
C THR A 225 29.39 6.77 33.85
N GLY A 226 28.99 5.79 33.04
CA GLY A 226 27.83 5.88 32.15
C GLY A 226 28.10 6.63 30.86
N LYS A 227 29.37 6.84 30.47
CA LYS A 227 29.72 7.47 29.19
C LYS A 227 29.89 6.42 28.11
N THR A 228 29.27 6.69 26.96
CA THR A 228 29.40 5.95 25.70
C THR A 228 30.47 6.54 24.81
#